data_AF-A0A6P8HUE8-F1
#
_entry.id   AF-A0A6P8HUE8-F1
#
_cell.length_a   1.000
_cell.length_b   1.000
_cell.length_c   1.000
_cell.angle_alpha   90.00
_cell.angle_beta   90.00
_cell.angle_gamma   90.00
#
_symmetry.space_group_name_H-M   'P 1'
#
loop_
_entity.id
_entity.type
_entity.pdbx_description
1 polymer ?
#
loop_
_entity_poly.entity_id
_entity_poly.type
_entity_poly.pdbx_seq_one_letter_code
_entity_poly.pdbx_strand_id
1 'polypeptide(L)'
;MPTLLIKSNNTMTTIRSLGVIGGILSVIVALFCAKYFIIPQNDEHETVFPTVSPGDELGQVYRLSSVDPVRVGYVREIQLVSGKTHYIKTLSMRPALFEIENFLSDEECDDIIFMAKTQGLEDSRTLLDGVFKVNESVLARIAHDPDAAFTNNDANEDGVLDKGELVHSIGYIGDIRLTNEDLDRLIEDLELDTNKDGVLSREEHSALLEEGKLEKILNYTKSIKQERPSSRSRVSNTAFLSPLDHLGKKELFESIKKRIQKVSGLPRDIIWTSEDLQVLRYDKNGHYHTHYDSEEENDNPTIPCCHYFNHLDDDNCIPCRYMTFFYYLNEPEEGGETAFPIADNDTTAPQVMRSEKRHLFDLSNHCHEAKITYKPKKGAALFWYNHFIDENTGWLGEMDKMSYHGGCDVIKGTKWAANNWINVGKNRELDSEAWKNYKEFIDDYDQQDDMKNEYEPETEDVREGKGDRDMANLDVTMDTAH
;
A
#
# COMPACT_ATOMS: atom_id res chain seq x y z
N MET A 1 -9.67 20.88 -80.63
CA MET A 1 -10.66 21.96 -80.48
C MET A 1 -11.31 21.83 -79.11
N PRO A 2 -11.48 22.91 -78.35
CA PRO A 2 -10.57 24.06 -78.24
C PRO A 2 -10.23 24.39 -76.76
N THR A 3 -8.99 24.75 -76.38
CA THR A 3 -8.34 26.10 -76.35
C THR A 3 -8.91 27.02 -75.23
N LEU A 4 -8.20 27.90 -74.51
CA LEU A 4 -7.08 28.82 -74.82
C LEU A 4 -6.63 29.51 -73.48
N LEU A 5 -5.34 29.46 -73.09
CA LEU A 5 -4.32 30.56 -73.03
C LEU A 5 -4.40 31.67 -71.93
N ILE A 6 -3.35 31.67 -71.08
CA ILE A 6 -2.35 32.73 -70.72
C ILE A 6 -2.75 34.23 -70.66
N LYS A 7 -2.30 34.90 -69.56
CA LYS A 7 -1.64 36.25 -69.42
C LYS A 7 -2.25 37.05 -68.25
N SER A 8 -1.58 37.94 -67.51
CA SER A 8 -0.18 38.40 -67.42
C SER A 8 -0.02 39.33 -66.20
N ASN A 9 1.22 39.41 -65.71
CA ASN A 9 1.92 40.47 -64.98
C ASN A 9 1.34 41.91 -64.91
N ASN A 10 1.73 42.59 -63.82
CA ASN A 10 2.45 43.88 -63.74
C ASN A 10 1.83 45.03 -62.90
N THR A 11 2.53 45.33 -61.80
CA THR A 11 3.09 46.64 -61.37
C THR A 11 2.20 47.88 -61.16
N MET A 12 2.19 48.30 -59.89
CA MET A 12 2.66 49.60 -59.37
C MET A 12 1.74 50.84 -59.37
N THR A 13 1.86 51.56 -58.25
CA THR A 13 1.62 53.00 -57.98
C THR A 13 0.21 53.45 -57.57
N THR A 14 -0.10 53.53 -56.26
CA THR A 14 0.06 54.63 -55.27
C THR A 14 -0.96 55.80 -55.37
N ILE A 15 -1.57 56.11 -54.20
CA ILE A 15 -1.96 57.43 -53.64
C ILE A 15 -3.47 57.80 -53.59
N ARG A 16 -3.90 58.04 -52.31
CA ARG A 16 -4.98 58.90 -51.77
C ARG A 16 -6.43 58.42 -51.95
N SER A 17 -7.35 58.52 -50.99
CA SER A 17 -7.38 59.02 -49.60
C SER A 17 -8.83 58.90 -49.10
N LEU A 18 -9.02 58.90 -47.78
CA LEU A 18 -10.30 58.98 -47.03
C LEU A 18 -11.10 57.65 -46.98
N GLY A 19 -11.52 57.13 -45.83
CA GLY A 19 -11.46 57.61 -44.47
C GLY A 19 -12.27 56.65 -43.59
N VAL A 20 -11.78 56.42 -42.37
CA VAL A 20 -12.54 55.95 -41.19
C VAL A 20 -13.22 54.57 -41.33
N ILE A 21 -12.50 53.52 -40.93
CA ILE A 21 -12.88 52.45 -39.97
C ILE A 21 -11.65 51.54 -39.87
N GLY A 22 -10.77 51.84 -38.92
CA GLY A 22 -9.45 51.21 -38.79
C GLY A 22 -8.87 51.47 -37.41
N GLY A 23 -9.59 51.01 -36.38
CA GLY A 23 -9.21 51.18 -34.98
C GLY A 23 -9.53 50.00 -34.08
N ILE A 24 -9.95 48.84 -34.62
CA ILE A 24 -10.31 47.67 -33.80
C ILE A 24 -9.63 46.35 -34.26
N LEU A 25 -8.88 46.32 -35.37
CA LEU A 25 -8.30 45.07 -35.89
C LEU A 25 -6.76 44.97 -35.92
N SER A 26 -6.02 45.91 -35.30
CA SER A 26 -4.55 45.87 -35.21
C SER A 26 -3.97 45.67 -33.81
N VAL A 27 -4.81 45.45 -32.79
CA VAL A 27 -4.34 45.04 -31.44
C VAL A 27 -4.35 43.50 -31.27
N ILE A 28 -5.11 42.77 -32.09
CA ILE A 28 -5.31 41.33 -31.89
C ILE A 28 -4.21 40.47 -32.55
N VAL A 29 -3.45 40.98 -33.53
CA VAL A 29 -2.39 40.19 -34.19
C VAL A 29 -0.99 40.43 -33.58
N ALA A 30 -0.77 41.53 -32.85
CA ALA A 30 0.50 41.79 -32.18
C ALA A 30 0.63 41.12 -30.79
N LEU A 31 -0.47 40.64 -30.19
CA LEU A 31 -0.47 39.88 -28.93
C LEU A 31 -0.28 38.36 -29.11
N PHE A 32 -0.32 37.85 -30.36
CA PHE A 32 -0.27 36.40 -30.63
C PHE A 32 1.07 35.86 -31.14
N CYS A 33 2.07 36.71 -31.42
CA CYS A 33 3.39 36.26 -31.91
C CYS A 33 4.56 36.43 -30.92
N ALA A 34 4.30 36.82 -29.67
CA ALA A 34 5.34 36.96 -28.63
C ALA A 34 5.32 35.86 -27.55
N LYS A 35 4.57 34.76 -27.76
CA LYS A 35 4.40 33.69 -26.75
C LYS A 35 5.01 32.33 -27.08
N TYR A 36 5.70 32.20 -28.22
CA TYR A 36 6.31 30.93 -28.64
C TYR A 36 7.67 31.14 -29.29
N PHE A 37 8.65 31.60 -28.52
CA PHE A 37 10.09 31.35 -28.76
C PHE A 37 10.83 31.70 -27.47
N ILE A 38 10.88 30.76 -26.53
CA ILE A 38 11.90 30.75 -25.48
C ILE A 38 12.78 29.55 -25.79
N ILE A 39 14.02 29.87 -26.13
CA ILE A 39 15.17 28.98 -26.23
C ILE A 39 15.33 28.31 -24.86
N PRO A 40 15.50 26.98 -24.75
CA PRO A 40 15.78 26.39 -23.45
C PRO A 40 17.17 26.86 -23.01
N GLN A 41 17.19 27.81 -22.08
CA GLN A 41 18.34 27.96 -21.20
C GLN A 41 18.32 26.77 -20.26
N ASN A 42 19.51 26.26 -19.94
CA ASN A 42 19.69 25.23 -18.92
C ASN A 42 19.07 25.72 -17.60
N ASP A 43 17.85 25.30 -17.34
CA ASP A 43 17.30 25.33 -16.00
C ASP A 43 17.99 24.20 -15.24
N GLU A 44 18.99 24.57 -14.44
CA GLU A 44 19.41 23.79 -13.29
C GLU A 44 18.16 23.64 -12.41
N HIS A 45 17.41 22.56 -12.61
CA HIS A 45 16.37 22.13 -11.69
C HIS A 45 17.06 21.84 -10.35
N GLU A 46 17.07 22.84 -9.47
CA GLU A 46 17.43 22.68 -8.08
C GLU A 46 16.62 21.51 -7.51
N THR A 47 17.29 20.58 -6.84
CA THR A 47 16.66 19.44 -6.19
C THR A 47 15.72 19.94 -5.10
N VAL A 48 14.45 20.16 -5.43
CA VAL A 48 13.44 20.58 -4.44
C VAL A 48 13.01 19.34 -3.67
N PHE A 49 13.66 19.10 -2.54
CA PHE A 49 13.12 18.22 -1.51
C PHE A 49 11.98 18.95 -0.78
N PRO A 50 10.91 18.26 -0.39
CA PRO A 50 9.93 18.85 0.52
C PRO A 50 10.65 19.34 1.78
N THR A 51 10.58 20.64 2.04
CA THR A 51 11.16 21.23 3.24
C THR A 51 10.39 20.74 4.46
N VAL A 52 11.10 20.21 5.45
CA VAL A 52 10.52 19.86 6.76
C VAL A 52 9.76 21.08 7.26
N SER A 53 8.45 20.94 7.47
CA SER A 53 7.67 21.99 8.11
C SER A 53 8.22 22.17 9.53
N PRO A 54 8.67 23.37 9.94
CA PRO A 54 9.05 23.62 11.33
C PRO A 54 7.84 23.28 12.19
N GLY A 55 8.01 22.42 13.18
CA GLY A 55 6.94 21.96 14.04
C GLY A 55 7.42 21.96 15.46
N ASP A 56 7.59 23.15 16.04
CA ASP A 56 7.76 23.38 17.48
C ASP A 56 7.30 24.79 17.94
N GLU A 57 6.62 25.56 17.09
CA GLU A 57 6.01 26.84 17.49
C GLU A 57 4.48 26.72 17.51
N LEU A 58 3.86 27.04 18.65
CA LEU A 58 2.41 27.04 18.86
C LEU A 58 1.67 27.77 17.71
N GLY A 59 0.96 27.00 16.87
CA GLY A 59 0.02 27.53 15.87
C GLY A 59 0.35 27.26 14.40
N GLN A 60 1.39 26.49 14.08
CA GLN A 60 1.69 26.13 12.69
C GLN A 60 0.83 24.94 12.23
N VAL A 61 0.07 25.12 11.15
CA VAL A 61 -0.78 24.08 10.57
C VAL A 61 0.10 23.06 9.83
N TYR A 62 0.17 21.82 10.33
CA TYR A 62 0.87 20.73 9.63
C TYR A 62 0.27 20.54 8.23
N ARG A 63 1.15 20.44 7.22
CA ARG A 63 0.80 20.10 5.84
C ARG A 63 1.51 18.83 5.45
N LEU A 64 0.80 17.97 4.73
CA LEU A 64 1.43 16.83 4.07
C LEU A 64 2.31 17.32 2.92
N SER A 65 3.32 16.51 2.63
CA SER A 65 4.23 16.70 1.52
C SER A 65 4.26 15.45 0.66
N SER A 66 4.51 15.64 -0.62
CA SER A 66 4.74 14.56 -1.58
C SER A 66 5.96 14.89 -2.44
N VAL A 67 6.73 13.87 -2.78
CA VAL A 67 7.84 13.98 -3.73
C VAL A 67 7.25 14.12 -5.13
N ASP A 68 7.55 15.23 -5.82
CA ASP A 68 7.11 15.42 -7.21
C ASP A 68 7.76 14.36 -8.12
N PRO A 69 7.00 13.50 -8.81
CA PRO A 69 7.57 12.48 -9.70
C PRO A 69 8.33 13.04 -10.91
N VAL A 70 8.07 14.28 -11.35
CA VAL A 70 8.65 14.95 -12.52
C VAL A 70 8.36 14.24 -13.85
N ARG A 71 8.98 13.07 -14.07
CA ARG A 71 8.74 12.17 -15.21
C ARG A 71 9.30 10.79 -14.90
N VAL A 72 8.75 9.75 -15.52
CA VAL A 72 9.29 8.39 -15.46
C VAL A 72 10.78 8.38 -15.86
N GLY A 73 11.59 7.71 -15.05
CA GLY A 73 13.05 7.61 -15.21
C GLY A 73 13.83 8.84 -14.74
N TYR A 74 13.18 9.87 -14.20
CA TYR A 74 13.88 10.98 -13.55
C TYR A 74 14.64 10.49 -12.31
N VAL A 75 15.86 10.96 -12.13
CA VAL A 75 16.74 10.59 -11.01
C VAL A 75 17.20 11.85 -10.29
N ARG A 76 17.12 11.86 -8.96
CA ARG A 76 17.63 12.94 -8.10
C ARG A 76 18.52 12.41 -6.98
N GLU A 77 19.55 13.16 -6.64
CA GLU A 77 20.51 12.81 -5.59
C GLU A 77 20.00 13.16 -4.20
N ILE A 78 20.14 12.26 -3.25
CA ILE A 78 19.83 12.48 -1.84
C ILE A 78 20.88 11.82 -0.95
N GLN A 79 21.30 12.48 0.13
CA GLN A 79 22.24 11.90 1.09
C GLN A 79 21.49 11.33 2.30
N LEU A 80 21.12 10.04 2.28
CA LEU A 80 20.37 9.41 3.38
C LEU A 80 21.20 9.13 4.62
N VAL A 81 22.46 8.75 4.43
CA VAL A 81 23.44 8.56 5.51
C VAL A 81 24.69 9.38 5.23
N SER A 82 25.39 9.77 6.30
CA SER A 82 26.58 10.61 6.21
C SER A 82 27.61 9.99 5.26
N GLY A 83 28.13 10.80 4.33
CA GLY A 83 29.16 10.37 3.39
C GLY A 83 28.72 9.46 2.25
N LYS A 84 27.42 9.12 2.12
CA LYS A 84 26.91 8.27 1.03
C LYS A 84 25.78 8.94 0.24
N THR A 85 26.00 9.16 -1.05
CA THR A 85 24.97 9.61 -1.99
C THR A 85 24.08 8.44 -2.40
N HIS A 86 22.77 8.68 -2.39
CA HIS A 86 21.73 7.79 -2.88
C HIS A 86 20.97 8.50 -4.00
N TYR A 87 20.17 7.74 -4.73
CA TYR A 87 19.43 8.24 -5.87
C TYR A 87 17.98 7.82 -5.76
N ILE A 88 17.06 8.78 -5.86
CA ILE A 88 15.63 8.51 -5.98
C ILE A 88 15.28 8.52 -7.46
N LYS A 89 14.79 7.39 -7.97
CA LYS A 89 14.38 7.23 -9.36
C LYS A 89 12.85 7.10 -9.45
N THR A 90 12.22 7.92 -10.28
CA THR A 90 10.78 7.82 -10.56
C THR A 90 10.50 6.61 -11.45
N LEU A 91 9.61 5.72 -11.02
CA LEU A 91 9.16 4.55 -11.77
C LEU A 91 7.80 4.75 -12.45
N SER A 92 6.87 5.47 -11.80
CA SER A 92 5.59 5.90 -12.39
C SER A 92 5.19 7.29 -11.91
N MET A 93 4.31 7.92 -12.68
CA MET A 93 3.64 9.16 -12.30
C MET A 93 2.41 8.87 -11.44
N ARG A 94 1.68 7.80 -11.74
CA ARG A 94 0.50 7.32 -10.99
C ARG A 94 0.57 5.80 -10.77
N PRO A 95 0.67 5.31 -9.52
CA PRO A 95 0.90 6.13 -8.34
C PRO A 95 2.26 6.83 -8.50
N ALA A 96 2.48 7.91 -7.77
CA ALA A 96 3.83 8.46 -7.69
C ALA A 96 4.72 7.44 -6.98
N LEU A 97 5.46 6.65 -7.76
CA LEU A 97 6.24 5.47 -7.33
C LEU A 97 7.71 5.72 -7.60
N PHE A 98 8.53 5.37 -6.63
CA PHE A 98 9.96 5.64 -6.65
C PHE A 98 10.78 4.44 -6.18
N GLU A 99 11.99 4.34 -6.71
CA GLU A 99 13.03 3.40 -6.28
C GLU A 99 14.18 4.16 -5.60
N ILE A 100 14.69 3.60 -4.50
CA ILE A 100 15.97 3.96 -3.90
C ILE A 100 16.77 2.69 -3.68
N GLU A 101 17.83 2.48 -4.46
CA GLU A 101 18.75 1.36 -4.25
C GLU A 101 19.66 1.62 -3.03
N ASN A 102 20.05 0.54 -2.34
CA ASN A 102 20.90 0.58 -1.15
C ASN A 102 20.37 1.52 -0.05
N PHE A 103 19.05 1.60 0.08
CA PHE A 103 18.37 2.30 1.16
C PHE A 103 18.68 1.66 2.50
N LEU A 104 18.71 0.32 2.56
CA LEU A 104 19.26 -0.47 3.65
C LEU A 104 20.62 -1.04 3.25
N SER A 105 21.52 -1.22 4.23
CA SER A 105 22.73 -2.01 4.05
C SER A 105 22.43 -3.51 4.13
N ASP A 106 23.37 -4.34 3.66
CA ASP A 106 23.24 -5.80 3.77
C ASP A 106 23.12 -6.28 5.23
N GLU A 107 23.86 -5.64 6.14
CA GLU A 107 23.83 -5.92 7.58
C GLU A 107 22.47 -5.55 8.19
N GLU A 108 21.91 -4.39 7.81
CA GLU A 108 20.58 -3.97 8.26
C GLU A 108 19.50 -4.94 7.78
N CYS A 109 19.59 -5.43 6.53
CA CYS A 109 18.68 -6.45 6.04
C CYS A 109 18.79 -7.77 6.84
N ASP A 110 20.01 -8.22 7.12
CA ASP A 110 20.25 -9.47 7.84
C ASP A 110 19.79 -9.38 9.31
N ASP A 111 20.00 -8.23 9.95
CA ASP A 111 19.49 -7.93 11.30
C ASP A 111 17.96 -7.98 11.37
N ILE A 112 17.27 -7.35 10.40
CA ILE A 112 15.80 -7.34 10.34
C ILE A 112 15.26 -8.77 10.18
N ILE A 113 15.86 -9.56 9.28
CA ILE A 113 15.49 -10.97 9.09
C ILE A 113 15.74 -11.76 10.38
N PHE A 114 16.86 -11.52 11.06
CA PHE A 114 17.21 -12.21 12.30
C PHE A 114 16.21 -11.90 13.43
N MET A 115 15.84 -10.63 13.61
CA MET A 115 14.83 -10.22 14.59
C MET A 115 13.48 -10.90 14.32
N ALA A 116 13.00 -10.86 13.07
CA ALA A 116 11.74 -11.50 12.70
C ALA A 116 11.74 -13.02 12.92
N LYS A 117 12.84 -13.71 12.57
CA LYS A 117 12.97 -15.15 12.84
C LYS A 117 12.99 -15.47 14.33
N THR A 118 13.63 -14.63 15.13
CA THR A 118 13.79 -14.84 16.58
C THR A 118 12.48 -14.60 17.31
N GLN A 119 11.73 -13.57 16.92
CA GLN A 119 10.40 -13.29 17.44
C GLN A 119 9.38 -14.37 17.04
N GLY A 120 9.60 -14.98 15.87
CA GLY A 120 8.67 -15.92 15.26
C GLY A 120 7.72 -15.22 14.30
N LEU A 121 7.39 -15.90 13.20
CA LEU A 121 6.45 -15.41 12.21
C LEU A 121 5.15 -16.19 12.30
N GLU A 122 4.05 -15.50 12.04
CA GLU A 122 2.71 -16.08 11.91
C GLU A 122 2.22 -16.04 10.46
N ASP A 123 1.14 -16.76 10.15
CA ASP A 123 0.48 -16.67 8.85
C ASP A 123 -0.08 -15.25 8.67
N SER A 124 0.22 -14.63 7.52
CA SER A 124 -0.26 -13.28 7.24
C SER A 124 -1.75 -13.24 6.98
N ARG A 125 -2.41 -12.19 7.49
CA ARG A 125 -3.82 -11.87 7.26
C ARG A 125 -3.99 -10.83 6.14
N THR A 126 -5.11 -10.85 5.43
CA THR A 126 -5.52 -9.74 4.54
C THR A 126 -6.38 -8.73 5.31
N LEU A 127 -6.66 -7.56 4.72
CA LEU A 127 -7.62 -6.61 5.32
C LEU A 127 -9.02 -7.23 5.47
N LEU A 128 -9.40 -8.11 4.55
CA LEU A 128 -10.64 -8.86 4.59
C LEU A 128 -10.69 -9.91 5.72
N ASP A 129 -9.54 -10.38 6.21
CA ASP A 129 -9.49 -11.30 7.35
C ASP A 129 -9.63 -10.60 8.72
N GLY A 130 -9.36 -9.29 8.81
CA GLY A 130 -9.27 -8.52 10.07
C GLY A 130 -10.46 -7.59 10.33
N VAL A 131 -10.78 -6.69 9.40
CA VAL A 131 -11.77 -5.60 9.61
C VAL A 131 -13.21 -6.09 9.41
N PHE A 132 -13.37 -7.09 8.55
CA PHE A 132 -14.65 -7.70 8.29
C PHE A 132 -14.55 -9.13 8.78
N LYS A 133 -15.28 -9.49 9.85
CA LYS A 133 -15.86 -10.84 9.83
C LYS A 133 -16.72 -10.88 8.58
N VAL A 134 -16.13 -11.34 7.47
CA VAL A 134 -16.74 -11.48 6.14
C VAL A 134 -18.18 -11.99 6.28
N ASN A 135 -18.39 -12.87 7.26
CA ASN A 135 -19.66 -13.51 7.50
C ASN A 135 -20.78 -12.60 8.03
N GLU A 136 -20.54 -11.46 8.66
CA GLU A 136 -21.64 -10.70 9.30
C GLU A 136 -21.89 -9.37 8.60
N SER A 137 -20.84 -8.65 8.24
CA SER A 137 -20.90 -7.34 7.57
C SER A 137 -21.20 -7.44 6.08
N VAL A 138 -20.59 -8.39 5.35
CA VAL A 138 -20.87 -8.59 3.92
C VAL A 138 -22.26 -9.17 3.74
N LEU A 139 -22.65 -10.14 4.57
CA LEU A 139 -24.02 -10.65 4.60
C LEU A 139 -25.03 -9.53 4.91
N ALA A 140 -24.77 -8.72 5.93
CA ALA A 140 -25.64 -7.60 6.27
C ALA A 140 -25.74 -6.57 5.12
N ARG A 141 -24.63 -6.27 4.44
CA ARG A 141 -24.64 -5.34 3.29
C ARG A 141 -25.42 -5.87 2.10
N ILE A 142 -25.20 -7.14 1.72
CA ILE A 142 -25.93 -7.76 0.61
C ILE A 142 -27.42 -7.90 0.96
N ALA A 143 -27.73 -8.27 2.21
CA ALA A 143 -29.12 -8.37 2.69
C ALA A 143 -29.81 -7.00 2.81
N HIS A 144 -29.06 -5.92 3.06
CA HIS A 144 -29.60 -4.57 3.19
C HIS A 144 -30.00 -3.99 1.83
N ASP A 145 -29.18 -4.19 0.80
CA ASP A 145 -29.45 -3.71 -0.56
C ASP A 145 -29.05 -4.75 -1.63
N PRO A 146 -29.94 -5.72 -1.91
CA PRO A 146 -29.69 -6.79 -2.88
C PRO A 146 -29.49 -6.28 -4.30
N ASP A 147 -30.20 -5.22 -4.65
CA ASP A 147 -30.18 -4.60 -5.98
C ASP A 147 -28.86 -3.85 -6.22
N ALA A 148 -28.36 -3.14 -5.21
CA ALA A 148 -27.03 -2.54 -5.27
C ALA A 148 -25.93 -3.61 -5.32
N ALA A 149 -26.06 -4.71 -4.56
CA ALA A 149 -25.12 -5.81 -4.62
C ALA A 149 -25.05 -6.43 -6.03
N PHE A 150 -26.20 -6.67 -6.67
CA PHE A 150 -26.25 -7.14 -8.06
C PHE A 150 -25.56 -6.13 -9.00
N THR A 151 -25.96 -4.86 -8.92
CA THR A 151 -25.47 -3.80 -9.83
C THR A 151 -23.97 -3.55 -9.66
N ASN A 152 -23.41 -3.79 -8.47
CA ASN A 152 -21.96 -3.69 -8.25
C ASN A 152 -21.19 -4.88 -8.85
N ASN A 153 -21.83 -6.05 -8.93
CA ASN A 153 -21.23 -7.27 -9.45
C ASN A 153 -21.33 -7.37 -10.98
N ASP A 154 -22.43 -6.87 -11.56
CA ASP A 154 -22.72 -6.70 -12.99
C ASP A 154 -21.78 -5.60 -13.55
N ALA A 155 -20.62 -6.04 -13.99
CA ALA A 155 -19.50 -5.20 -14.36
C ALA A 155 -19.68 -4.59 -15.75
N ASN A 156 -20.27 -5.37 -16.66
CA ASN A 156 -20.51 -4.97 -18.04
C ASN A 156 -21.88 -4.27 -18.23
N GLU A 157 -22.70 -4.20 -17.18
CA GLU A 157 -24.02 -3.58 -17.14
C GLU A 157 -25.02 -4.22 -18.14
N ASP A 158 -24.89 -5.52 -18.40
CA ASP A 158 -25.76 -6.25 -19.33
C ASP A 158 -27.02 -6.83 -18.66
N GLY A 159 -27.12 -6.70 -17.34
CA GLY A 159 -28.28 -7.10 -16.56
C GLY A 159 -28.30 -8.57 -16.14
N VAL A 160 -27.21 -9.32 -16.37
CA VAL A 160 -26.99 -10.67 -15.86
C VAL A 160 -25.62 -10.76 -15.19
N LEU A 161 -25.38 -11.82 -14.39
CA LEU A 161 -24.05 -12.11 -13.85
C LEU A 161 -23.47 -13.33 -14.55
N ASP A 162 -22.40 -13.12 -15.31
CA ASP A 162 -21.68 -14.21 -15.97
C ASP A 162 -20.65 -14.88 -15.05
N LYS A 163 -20.00 -15.95 -15.54
CA LYS A 163 -18.98 -16.67 -14.75
C LYS A 163 -17.81 -15.79 -14.33
N GLY A 164 -17.37 -14.85 -15.16
CA GLY A 164 -16.27 -13.95 -14.84
C GLY A 164 -16.62 -13.00 -13.70
N GLU A 165 -17.86 -12.52 -13.67
CA GLU A 165 -18.39 -11.67 -12.60
C GLU A 165 -18.59 -12.44 -11.30
N LEU A 166 -19.06 -13.68 -11.39
CA LEU A 166 -19.29 -14.56 -10.24
C LEU A 166 -17.98 -15.09 -9.61
N VAL A 167 -17.00 -15.49 -10.42
CA VAL A 167 -15.67 -15.87 -9.91
C VAL A 167 -15.07 -14.74 -9.09
N HIS A 168 -15.21 -13.50 -9.57
CA HIS A 168 -14.68 -12.33 -8.89
C HIS A 168 -15.46 -11.99 -7.61
N SER A 169 -16.78 -11.86 -7.70
CA SER A 169 -17.62 -11.47 -6.56
C SER A 169 -17.58 -12.50 -5.44
N ILE A 170 -17.74 -13.79 -5.74
CA ILE A 170 -17.66 -14.87 -4.74
C ILE A 170 -16.23 -15.05 -4.24
N GLY A 171 -15.23 -14.94 -5.12
CA GLY A 171 -13.82 -14.99 -4.74
C GLY A 171 -13.45 -13.88 -3.77
N TYR A 172 -13.92 -12.65 -4.02
CA TYR A 172 -13.74 -11.50 -3.13
C TYR A 172 -14.36 -11.75 -1.76
N ILE A 173 -15.59 -12.27 -1.70
CA ILE A 173 -16.24 -12.66 -0.44
C ILE A 173 -15.37 -13.67 0.31
N GLY A 174 -14.90 -14.72 -0.38
CA GLY A 174 -14.10 -15.77 0.25
C GLY A 174 -12.65 -15.41 0.55
N ASP A 175 -12.17 -14.24 0.10
CA ASP A 175 -10.75 -13.89 0.03
C ASP A 175 -9.91 -15.03 -0.59
N ILE A 176 -10.43 -15.56 -1.70
CA ILE A 176 -9.83 -16.65 -2.46
C ILE A 176 -9.95 -16.43 -3.98
N ARG A 177 -9.00 -16.96 -4.73
CA ARG A 177 -9.13 -17.19 -6.16
C ARG A 177 -9.94 -18.45 -6.42
N LEU A 178 -11.07 -18.28 -7.10
CA LEU A 178 -11.88 -19.39 -7.61
C LEU A 178 -11.48 -19.76 -9.03
N THR A 179 -11.51 -21.05 -9.33
CA THR A 179 -11.46 -21.55 -10.71
C THR A 179 -12.88 -21.64 -11.28
N ASN A 180 -13.00 -21.72 -12.62
CA ASN A 180 -14.30 -21.96 -13.24
C ASN A 180 -14.91 -23.29 -12.79
N GLU A 181 -14.10 -24.31 -12.55
CA GLU A 181 -14.55 -25.60 -12.04
C GLU A 181 -15.09 -25.51 -10.60
N ASP A 182 -14.50 -24.65 -9.76
CA ASP A 182 -15.00 -24.41 -8.41
C ASP A 182 -16.36 -23.71 -8.43
N LEU A 183 -16.50 -22.72 -9.32
CA LEU A 183 -17.73 -21.97 -9.51
C LEU A 183 -18.83 -22.87 -10.07
N ASP A 184 -18.53 -23.70 -11.07
CA ASP A 184 -19.51 -24.61 -11.69
C ASP A 184 -20.10 -25.57 -10.65
N ARG A 185 -19.25 -26.14 -9.79
CA ARG A 185 -19.70 -26.97 -8.67
C ARG A 185 -20.54 -26.19 -7.67
N LEU A 186 -20.15 -24.98 -7.31
CA LEU A 186 -20.89 -24.13 -6.38
C LEU A 186 -22.29 -23.78 -6.94
N ILE A 187 -22.38 -23.41 -8.22
CA ILE A 187 -23.64 -23.09 -8.90
C ILE A 187 -24.55 -24.33 -8.94
N GLU A 188 -24.00 -25.51 -9.25
CA GLU A 188 -24.73 -26.77 -9.30
C GLU A 188 -25.22 -27.21 -7.91
N ASP A 189 -24.32 -27.28 -6.92
CA ASP A 189 -24.60 -27.77 -5.55
C ASP A 189 -25.62 -26.89 -4.80
N LEU A 190 -25.63 -25.59 -5.09
CA LEU A 190 -26.52 -24.63 -4.44
C LEU A 190 -27.75 -24.26 -5.29
N GLU A 191 -27.88 -24.85 -6.48
CA GLU A 191 -28.94 -24.57 -7.45
C GLU A 191 -29.10 -23.04 -7.63
N LEU A 192 -28.00 -22.37 -7.98
CA LEU A 192 -28.00 -20.90 -8.15
C LEU A 192 -28.63 -20.49 -9.48
N ASP A 193 -28.24 -21.16 -10.56
CA ASP A 193 -28.79 -21.00 -11.91
C ASP A 193 -29.97 -21.97 -12.08
N THR A 194 -31.18 -21.47 -11.80
CA THR A 194 -32.40 -22.29 -11.76
C THR A 194 -32.90 -22.60 -13.16
N ASN A 195 -32.74 -21.65 -14.08
CA ASN A 195 -33.21 -21.76 -15.46
C ASN A 195 -32.21 -22.49 -16.38
N LYS A 196 -30.95 -22.65 -15.94
CA LYS A 196 -29.83 -23.32 -16.62
C LYS A 196 -29.39 -22.64 -17.91
N ASP A 197 -29.46 -21.33 -17.98
CA ASP A 197 -29.01 -20.53 -19.13
C ASP A 197 -27.51 -20.14 -19.04
N GLY A 198 -26.86 -20.46 -17.92
CA GLY A 198 -25.42 -20.28 -17.71
C GLY A 198 -25.02 -18.91 -17.17
N VAL A 199 -25.99 -18.05 -16.83
CA VAL A 199 -25.80 -16.76 -16.16
C VAL A 199 -26.73 -16.70 -14.94
N LEU A 200 -26.52 -15.73 -14.04
CA LEU A 200 -27.50 -15.46 -12.98
C LEU A 200 -28.29 -14.20 -13.29
N SER A 201 -29.60 -14.34 -13.39
CA SER A 201 -30.50 -13.18 -13.50
C SER A 201 -30.56 -12.41 -12.17
N ARG A 202 -31.12 -11.20 -12.21
CA ARG A 202 -31.37 -10.40 -11.00
C ARG A 202 -32.27 -11.14 -10.00
N GLU A 203 -33.25 -11.89 -10.50
CA GLU A 203 -34.14 -12.71 -9.69
C GLU A 203 -33.38 -13.87 -9.01
N GLU A 204 -32.53 -14.58 -9.76
CA GLU A 204 -31.72 -15.69 -9.22
C GLU A 204 -30.66 -15.21 -8.22
N HIS A 205 -30.02 -14.07 -8.48
CA HIS A 205 -29.12 -13.44 -7.52
C HIS A 205 -29.85 -12.99 -6.25
N SER A 206 -31.06 -12.42 -6.37
CA SER A 206 -31.87 -12.06 -5.21
C SER A 206 -32.27 -13.29 -4.39
N ALA A 207 -32.47 -14.43 -5.05
CA ALA A 207 -32.74 -15.70 -4.40
C ALA A 207 -31.55 -16.26 -3.60
N LEU A 208 -30.33 -15.69 -3.73
CA LEU A 208 -29.20 -16.00 -2.83
C LEU A 208 -29.51 -15.62 -1.38
N LEU A 209 -30.42 -14.67 -1.18
CA LEU A 209 -30.85 -14.21 0.14
C LEU A 209 -31.92 -15.14 0.75
N GLU A 210 -32.42 -16.11 -0.01
CA GLU A 210 -33.31 -17.15 0.51
C GLU A 210 -32.54 -18.12 1.42
N GLU A 211 -33.26 -18.70 2.39
CA GLU A 211 -32.73 -19.34 3.60
C GLU A 211 -31.40 -20.12 3.41
N GLY A 212 -30.29 -19.47 3.79
CA GLY A 212 -28.99 -20.07 4.00
C GLY A 212 -28.09 -20.24 2.77
N LYS A 213 -28.48 -19.78 1.57
CA LYS A 213 -27.60 -19.90 0.37
C LYS A 213 -26.30 -19.09 0.52
N LEU A 214 -26.36 -17.84 1.00
CA LEU A 214 -25.14 -17.05 1.27
C LEU A 214 -24.23 -17.71 2.33
N GLU A 215 -24.79 -18.27 3.40
CA GLU A 215 -24.01 -18.98 4.42
C GLU A 215 -23.32 -20.22 3.83
N LYS A 216 -24.00 -20.95 2.93
CA LYS A 216 -23.41 -22.07 2.20
C LYS A 216 -22.28 -21.61 1.27
N ILE A 217 -22.43 -20.48 0.58
CA ILE A 217 -21.35 -19.88 -0.23
C ILE A 217 -20.13 -19.60 0.64
N LEU A 218 -20.31 -18.97 1.80
CA LEU A 218 -19.22 -18.68 2.74
C LEU A 218 -18.55 -19.96 3.26
N ASN A 219 -19.32 -20.99 3.56
CA ASN A 219 -18.77 -22.28 3.98
C ASN A 219 -17.98 -22.95 2.85
N TYR A 220 -18.46 -22.85 1.60
CA TYR A 220 -17.78 -23.39 0.43
C TYR A 220 -16.42 -22.69 0.20
N THR A 221 -16.39 -21.36 0.23
CA THR A 221 -15.15 -20.59 0.08
C THR A 221 -14.18 -20.86 1.23
N LYS A 222 -14.67 -20.98 2.47
CA LYS A 222 -13.86 -21.38 3.63
C LYS A 222 -13.24 -22.77 3.47
N SER A 223 -13.99 -23.76 2.99
CA SER A 223 -13.46 -25.09 2.69
C SER A 223 -12.36 -25.04 1.65
N ILE A 224 -12.55 -24.28 0.56
CA ILE A 224 -11.49 -24.06 -0.44
C ILE A 224 -10.24 -23.44 0.19
N LYS A 225 -10.39 -22.39 1.01
CA LYS A 225 -9.29 -21.70 1.69
C LYS A 225 -8.47 -22.63 2.60
N GLN A 226 -9.11 -23.67 3.14
CA GLN A 226 -8.48 -24.70 3.98
C GLN A 226 -7.81 -25.81 3.17
N GLU A 227 -8.49 -26.33 2.15
CA GLU A 227 -8.01 -27.46 1.34
C GLU A 227 -6.92 -27.07 0.34
N ARG A 228 -6.96 -25.84 -0.18
CA ARG A 228 -6.04 -25.31 -1.18
C ARG A 228 -5.48 -23.95 -0.74
N PRO A 229 -4.48 -23.91 0.17
CA PRO A 229 -3.90 -22.64 0.63
C PRO A 229 -3.39 -21.72 -0.49
N SER A 230 -2.97 -22.28 -1.63
CA SER A 230 -2.57 -21.51 -2.82
C SER A 230 -3.71 -20.77 -3.53
N SER A 231 -4.96 -20.96 -3.11
CA SER A 231 -6.09 -20.16 -3.59
C SER A 231 -6.32 -18.93 -2.72
N ARG A 232 -5.68 -18.77 -1.56
CA ARG A 232 -5.83 -17.58 -0.72
C ARG A 232 -5.33 -16.36 -1.47
N SER A 233 -5.94 -15.18 -1.26
CA SER A 233 -5.39 -13.95 -1.85
C SER A 233 -3.99 -13.61 -1.35
N ARG A 234 -3.63 -14.10 -0.17
CA ARG A 234 -2.30 -13.92 0.44
C ARG A 234 -1.77 -15.23 0.99
N VAL A 235 -0.53 -15.54 0.61
CA VAL A 235 0.25 -16.68 1.12
C VAL A 235 1.63 -16.18 1.50
N SER A 236 1.77 -15.78 2.77
CA SER A 236 3.02 -15.33 3.37
C SER A 236 3.01 -15.50 4.88
N ASN A 237 4.18 -15.38 5.50
CA ASN A 237 4.32 -15.20 6.93
C ASN A 237 4.73 -13.77 7.28
N THR A 238 4.33 -13.29 8.45
CA THR A 238 4.60 -11.92 8.91
C THR A 238 5.07 -11.88 10.37
N ALA A 239 5.84 -10.86 10.71
CA ALA A 239 6.11 -10.42 12.09
C ALA A 239 6.11 -8.89 12.12
N PHE A 240 5.66 -8.27 13.21
CA PHE A 240 5.77 -6.83 13.43
C PHE A 240 6.87 -6.55 14.45
N LEU A 241 7.86 -5.75 14.06
CA LEU A 241 9.01 -5.45 14.90
C LEU A 241 8.89 -4.04 15.47
N SER A 242 8.72 -3.96 16.80
CA SER A 242 8.70 -2.70 17.53
C SER A 242 10.08 -2.33 18.11
N PRO A 243 10.51 -1.06 18.06
CA PRO A 243 11.74 -0.65 18.75
C PRO A 243 11.69 -0.87 20.27
N LEU A 244 10.50 -1.03 20.86
CA LEU A 244 10.31 -1.29 22.28
C LEU A 244 10.66 -2.75 22.66
N ASP A 245 10.44 -3.70 21.75
CA ASP A 245 10.79 -5.11 21.97
C ASP A 245 12.24 -5.44 21.57
N HIS A 246 12.86 -4.57 20.77
CA HIS A 246 14.18 -4.77 20.17
C HIS A 246 15.17 -3.71 20.62
N LEU A 247 15.32 -3.51 21.94
CA LEU A 247 16.11 -2.42 22.55
C LEU A 247 17.55 -2.33 22.01
N GLY A 248 18.22 -3.47 21.82
CA GLY A 248 19.58 -3.53 21.28
C GLY A 248 19.72 -3.11 19.81
N LYS A 249 18.60 -2.84 19.12
CA LYS A 249 18.52 -2.38 17.73
C LYS A 249 17.74 -1.06 17.59
N LYS A 250 17.46 -0.32 18.68
CA LYS A 250 16.76 0.99 18.64
C LYS A 250 17.36 1.96 17.59
N GLU A 251 18.69 2.01 17.46
CA GLU A 251 19.37 2.88 16.49
C GLU A 251 19.03 2.54 15.04
N LEU A 252 18.81 1.26 14.71
CA LEU A 252 18.41 0.83 13.36
C LEU A 252 17.04 1.38 13.00
N PHE A 253 16.05 1.21 13.88
CA PHE A 253 14.69 1.73 13.67
C PHE A 253 14.69 3.26 13.54
N GLU A 254 15.42 3.95 14.42
CA GLU A 254 15.57 5.41 14.35
C GLU A 254 16.24 5.86 13.05
N SER A 255 17.25 5.13 12.58
CA SER A 255 17.94 5.40 11.32
C SER A 255 16.99 5.26 10.12
N ILE A 256 16.18 4.19 10.08
CA ILE A 256 15.18 3.97 9.03
C ILE A 256 14.14 5.11 9.05
N LYS A 257 13.55 5.44 10.20
CA LYS A 257 12.56 6.53 10.33
C LYS A 257 13.14 7.89 9.89
N LYS A 258 14.40 8.19 10.23
CA LYS A 258 15.11 9.40 9.75
C LYS A 258 15.32 9.41 8.24
N ARG A 259 15.63 8.27 7.61
CA ARG A 259 15.75 8.17 6.14
C ARG A 259 14.39 8.41 5.48
N ILE A 260 13.32 7.80 5.98
CA ILE A 260 11.95 8.05 5.51
C ILE A 260 11.59 9.53 5.63
N GLN A 261 11.91 10.16 6.76
CA GLN A 261 11.66 11.59 6.97
C GLN A 261 12.39 12.46 5.95
N LYS A 262 13.66 12.14 5.68
CA LYS A 262 14.46 12.89 4.73
C LYS A 262 13.95 12.75 3.29
N VAL A 263 13.44 11.58 2.93
CA VAL A 263 12.86 11.32 1.59
C VAL A 263 11.51 12.01 1.44
N SER A 264 10.61 11.80 2.40
CA SER A 264 9.21 12.23 2.32
C SER A 264 9.02 13.72 2.64
N GLY A 265 9.90 14.29 3.48
CA GLY A 265 9.74 15.63 4.05
C GLY A 265 8.54 15.76 4.98
N LEU A 266 7.98 14.64 5.46
CA LEU A 266 6.88 14.65 6.41
C LEU A 266 7.35 15.07 7.81
N PRO A 267 6.47 15.66 8.63
CA PRO A 267 6.75 15.92 10.03
C PRO A 267 7.16 14.64 10.77
N ARG A 268 8.05 14.80 11.76
CA ARG A 268 8.56 13.68 12.58
C ARG A 268 7.40 12.89 13.19
N ASP A 269 6.44 13.58 13.78
CA ASP A 269 5.36 12.95 14.54
C ASP A 269 4.57 11.95 13.69
N ILE A 270 4.29 12.27 12.43
CA ILE A 270 3.60 11.34 11.51
C ILE A 270 4.38 10.04 11.38
N ILE A 271 5.69 10.10 11.14
CA ILE A 271 6.50 8.91 10.87
C ILE A 271 6.73 8.08 12.14
N TRP A 272 6.94 8.74 13.29
CA TRP A 272 7.29 8.02 14.53
C TRP A 272 6.11 7.32 15.17
N THR A 273 4.91 7.84 14.96
CA THR A 273 3.64 7.34 15.53
C THR A 273 2.92 6.36 14.60
N SER A 274 3.46 6.15 13.40
CA SER A 274 2.94 5.17 12.44
C SER A 274 3.24 3.72 12.86
N GLU A 275 2.60 2.78 12.19
CA GLU A 275 2.73 1.33 12.37
C GLU A 275 4.19 0.84 12.50
N ASP A 276 4.37 -0.21 13.31
CA ASP A 276 5.63 -0.91 13.48
C ASP A 276 6.13 -1.53 12.16
N LEU A 277 7.42 -1.84 12.09
CA LEU A 277 8.03 -2.43 10.89
C LEU A 277 7.48 -3.83 10.65
N GLN A 278 6.66 -4.01 9.62
CA GLN A 278 6.19 -5.33 9.22
C GLN A 278 7.30 -6.04 8.42
N VAL A 279 7.66 -7.26 8.80
CA VAL A 279 8.59 -8.12 8.08
C VAL A 279 7.84 -9.29 7.49
N LEU A 280 8.06 -9.56 6.20
CA LEU A 280 7.35 -10.52 5.39
C LEU A 280 8.27 -11.60 4.87
N ARG A 281 7.78 -12.84 4.87
CA ARG A 281 8.44 -14.00 4.27
C ARG A 281 7.49 -14.70 3.30
N TYR A 282 7.93 -14.82 2.06
CA TYR A 282 7.26 -15.59 1.02
C TYR A 282 8.13 -16.79 0.65
N ASP A 283 7.63 -17.99 0.93
CA ASP A 283 8.23 -19.22 0.42
C ASP A 283 7.85 -19.46 -1.04
N LYS A 284 8.35 -20.54 -1.62
CA LYS A 284 7.96 -20.99 -2.96
C LYS A 284 6.42 -21.04 -3.09
N ASN A 285 5.92 -20.45 -4.17
CA ASN A 285 4.51 -20.21 -4.49
C ASN A 285 3.78 -19.22 -3.55
N GLY A 286 4.51 -18.61 -2.60
CA GLY A 286 3.99 -17.53 -1.78
C GLY A 286 3.77 -16.28 -2.63
N HIS A 287 2.65 -15.61 -2.40
CA HIS A 287 2.19 -14.46 -3.18
C HIS A 287 1.30 -13.55 -2.34
N TYR A 288 1.00 -12.39 -2.90
CA TYR A 288 -0.09 -11.54 -2.44
C TYR A 288 -0.74 -10.89 -3.65
N HIS A 289 -1.95 -11.32 -3.98
CA HIS A 289 -2.75 -10.73 -5.04
C HIS A 289 -2.98 -9.24 -4.81
N THR A 290 -3.43 -8.55 -5.86
CA THR A 290 -3.47 -7.10 -5.82
C THR A 290 -4.42 -6.56 -4.76
N HIS A 291 -3.99 -5.51 -4.08
CA HIS A 291 -4.73 -4.84 -3.03
C HIS A 291 -4.35 -3.35 -2.97
N TYR A 292 -5.13 -2.61 -2.18
CA TYR A 292 -4.72 -1.30 -1.69
C TYR A 292 -4.16 -1.47 -0.28
N ASP A 293 -3.18 -0.65 0.08
CA ASP A 293 -2.67 -0.63 1.45
C ASP A 293 -3.62 0.10 2.41
N SER A 294 -4.36 1.10 1.91
CA SER A 294 -5.30 1.90 2.69
C SER A 294 -6.74 1.59 2.31
N GLU A 295 -7.69 1.87 3.21
CA GLU A 295 -9.12 1.90 2.91
C GLU A 295 -9.64 3.35 2.81
N GLU A 296 -10.71 3.57 2.05
CA GLU A 296 -11.34 4.88 1.95
C GLU A 296 -12.31 5.11 3.11
N GLU A 297 -12.01 6.11 3.95
CA GLU A 297 -12.92 6.56 5.04
C GLU A 297 -14.32 6.93 4.54
N ASN A 298 -14.47 7.35 3.28
CA ASN A 298 -15.79 7.67 2.70
C ASN A 298 -16.66 6.42 2.49
N ASP A 299 -16.05 5.27 2.25
CA ASP A 299 -16.78 4.01 2.05
C ASP A 299 -17.30 3.45 3.38
N ASN A 300 -16.64 3.82 4.49
CA ASN A 300 -16.97 3.38 5.85
C ASN A 300 -16.93 4.57 6.85
N PRO A 301 -17.79 5.59 6.72
CA PRO A 301 -17.67 6.86 7.47
C PRO A 301 -17.88 6.72 8.99
N THR A 302 -18.36 5.57 9.44
CA THR A 302 -18.56 5.25 10.86
C THR A 302 -17.40 4.45 11.47
N ILE A 303 -16.47 3.95 10.65
CA ILE A 303 -15.32 3.15 11.10
C ILE A 303 -14.08 4.06 11.10
N PRO A 304 -13.47 4.29 12.28
CA PRO A 304 -12.34 5.20 12.39
C PRO A 304 -11.02 4.57 11.93
N CYS A 305 -9.99 5.39 11.72
CA CYS A 305 -8.66 4.89 11.42
C CYS A 305 -8.03 4.17 12.62
N CYS A 306 -7.34 3.05 12.38
CA CYS A 306 -6.73 2.24 13.43
C CYS A 306 -5.70 3.02 14.25
N HIS A 307 -4.92 3.90 13.62
CA HIS A 307 -3.88 4.66 14.31
C HIS A 307 -4.42 5.80 15.21
N TYR A 308 -5.72 6.10 15.18
CA TYR A 308 -6.31 7.04 16.13
C TYR A 308 -6.38 6.49 17.55
N PHE A 309 -6.39 5.15 17.69
CA PHE A 309 -6.47 4.50 18.99
C PHE A 309 -5.17 3.75 19.24
N ASN A 310 -4.64 3.86 20.46
CA ASN A 310 -3.52 3.05 20.88
C ASN A 310 -3.99 1.58 21.01
N HIS A 311 -3.85 0.81 19.93
CA HIS A 311 -3.96 -0.66 19.91
C HIS A 311 -5.30 -1.25 20.38
N LEU A 312 -6.42 -0.58 20.15
CA LEU A 312 -7.73 -1.19 20.43
C LEU A 312 -8.12 -2.14 19.28
N ASP A 313 -8.43 -3.39 19.64
CA ASP A 313 -8.98 -4.49 18.85
C ASP A 313 -9.11 -4.23 17.33
N ASP A 314 -8.28 -4.93 16.54
CA ASP A 314 -8.17 -4.95 15.06
C ASP A 314 -9.53 -5.01 14.31
N ASP A 315 -10.62 -5.36 15.00
CA ASP A 315 -11.91 -5.68 14.42
C ASP A 315 -12.82 -4.44 14.16
N ASN A 316 -12.49 -3.24 14.66
CA ASN A 316 -13.38 -2.06 14.58
C ASN A 316 -12.74 -0.78 14.00
N CYS A 317 -11.70 -0.92 13.19
CA CYS A 317 -11.01 0.21 12.57
C CYS A 317 -10.59 -0.11 11.14
N ILE A 318 -10.22 0.92 10.36
CA ILE A 318 -9.65 0.76 9.02
C ILE A 318 -8.20 1.26 8.94
N PRO A 319 -7.35 0.66 8.08
CA PRO A 319 -6.03 1.19 7.82
C PRO A 319 -6.13 2.50 7.04
N CYS A 320 -5.53 3.56 7.58
CA CYS A 320 -5.40 4.86 6.92
C CYS A 320 -3.93 5.15 6.69
N ARG A 321 -3.44 4.87 5.48
CA ARG A 321 -2.02 4.83 5.16
C ARG A 321 -1.73 5.74 3.98
N TYR A 322 -1.21 6.94 4.25
CA TYR A 322 -0.89 7.93 3.23
C TYR A 322 0.19 7.44 2.25
N MET A 323 1.21 6.76 2.76
CA MET A 323 2.38 6.35 1.99
C MET A 323 2.90 5.00 2.48
N THR A 324 3.47 4.22 1.56
CA THR A 324 4.12 2.94 1.86
C THR A 324 5.59 3.03 1.50
N PHE A 325 6.47 2.59 2.40
CA PHE A 325 7.85 2.23 2.13
C PHE A 325 7.98 0.71 2.16
N PHE A 326 8.43 0.11 1.06
CA PHE A 326 8.59 -1.34 0.92
C PHE A 326 10.06 -1.68 0.64
N TYR A 327 10.67 -2.49 1.51
CA TYR A 327 12.07 -2.88 1.46
C TYR A 327 12.21 -4.32 1.01
N TYR A 328 13.22 -4.60 0.17
CA TYR A 328 13.62 -5.96 -0.16
C TYR A 328 14.82 -6.37 0.70
N LEU A 329 14.62 -7.38 1.55
CA LEU A 329 15.65 -7.84 2.49
C LEU A 329 16.54 -8.93 1.90
N ASN A 330 16.11 -9.54 0.79
CA ASN A 330 16.93 -10.41 -0.05
C ASN A 330 16.43 -10.43 -1.50
N GLU A 331 17.12 -11.19 -2.34
CA GLU A 331 16.72 -11.49 -3.72
C GLU A 331 16.28 -12.97 -3.80
N PRO A 332 15.03 -13.27 -4.15
CA PRO A 332 14.66 -14.62 -4.51
C PRO A 332 15.36 -15.02 -5.82
N GLU A 333 15.52 -16.33 -6.02
CA GLU A 333 16.24 -16.84 -7.19
C GLU A 333 15.42 -16.64 -8.48
N GLU A 334 14.09 -16.75 -8.38
CA GLU A 334 13.15 -16.56 -9.48
C GLU A 334 11.77 -16.13 -8.96
N GLY A 335 11.12 -15.18 -9.66
CA GLY A 335 9.82 -14.61 -9.28
C GLY A 335 9.90 -13.63 -8.11
N GLY A 336 8.78 -13.41 -7.43
CA GLY A 336 8.69 -12.54 -6.25
C GLY A 336 8.69 -11.04 -6.56
N GLU A 337 8.42 -10.63 -7.80
CA GLU A 337 8.28 -9.24 -8.19
C GLU A 337 7.19 -8.51 -7.40
N THR A 338 7.33 -7.19 -7.26
CA THR A 338 6.21 -6.32 -6.87
C THR A 338 5.59 -5.76 -8.14
N ALA A 339 4.31 -6.02 -8.37
CA ALA A 339 3.60 -5.63 -9.58
C ALA A 339 2.59 -4.51 -9.28
N PHE A 340 2.53 -3.53 -10.17
CA PHE A 340 1.51 -2.48 -10.24
C PHE A 340 0.76 -2.63 -11.56
N PRO A 341 -0.36 -3.38 -11.61
CA PRO A 341 -0.95 -3.76 -12.88
C PRO A 341 -1.56 -2.62 -13.68
N ILE A 342 -1.88 -1.51 -13.03
CA ILE A 342 -2.58 -0.38 -13.64
C ILE A 342 -1.81 0.94 -13.54
N ALA A 343 -0.52 0.90 -13.19
CA ALA A 343 0.31 2.09 -13.12
C ALA A 343 0.32 2.87 -14.45
N ASP A 344 0.31 4.20 -14.35
CA ASP A 344 0.27 5.20 -15.44
C ASP A 344 -0.85 4.99 -16.46
N ASN A 345 -1.91 4.27 -16.10
CA ASN A 345 -3.02 4.02 -17.01
C ASN A 345 -3.98 5.21 -17.06
N ASP A 346 -4.16 5.82 -18.24
CA ASP A 346 -5.02 7.01 -18.43
C ASP A 346 -6.53 6.71 -18.32
N THR A 347 -6.94 5.45 -18.53
CA THR A 347 -8.33 5.02 -18.27
C THR A 347 -8.63 5.04 -16.78
N THR A 348 -9.79 5.55 -16.39
CA THR A 348 -10.17 5.66 -14.97
C THR A 348 -10.07 4.28 -14.32
N ALA A 349 -9.39 4.17 -13.18
CA ALA A 349 -9.30 2.91 -12.44
C ALA A 349 -10.67 2.24 -12.23
N PRO A 350 -11.79 2.95 -11.99
CA PRO A 350 -13.13 2.37 -11.99
C PRO A 350 -13.49 1.59 -13.25
N GLN A 351 -13.09 2.03 -14.44
CA GLN A 351 -13.31 1.26 -15.68
C GLN A 351 -12.45 0.01 -15.74
N VAL A 352 -11.21 0.03 -15.23
CA VAL A 352 -10.38 -1.18 -15.19
C VAL A 352 -10.94 -2.18 -14.16
N MET A 353 -11.33 -1.69 -12.98
CA MET A 353 -11.93 -2.49 -11.90
C MET A 353 -13.33 -3.02 -12.26
N ARG A 354 -14.06 -2.34 -13.16
CA ARG A 354 -15.36 -2.76 -13.73
C ARG A 354 -15.26 -3.44 -15.11
N SER A 355 -14.07 -3.69 -15.64
CA SER A 355 -13.93 -4.30 -16.98
C SER A 355 -13.52 -5.78 -16.92
N GLU A 356 -13.54 -6.43 -18.08
CA GLU A 356 -12.93 -7.74 -18.40
C GLU A 356 -11.47 -7.92 -17.91
N LYS A 357 -10.83 -6.86 -17.37
CA LYS A 357 -9.47 -6.85 -16.80
C LYS A 357 -9.38 -7.23 -15.31
N ARG A 358 -10.47 -7.68 -14.67
CA ARG A 358 -10.46 -8.23 -13.31
C ARG A 358 -9.48 -9.40 -13.12
N HIS A 359 -9.09 -10.09 -14.20
CA HIS A 359 -8.04 -11.12 -14.15
C HIS A 359 -6.67 -10.58 -13.69
N LEU A 360 -6.39 -9.27 -13.87
CA LEU A 360 -5.15 -8.64 -13.42
C LEU A 360 -4.98 -8.65 -11.89
N PHE A 361 -6.01 -9.08 -11.15
CA PHE A 361 -5.94 -9.25 -9.71
C PHE A 361 -5.20 -10.51 -9.28
N ASP A 362 -5.25 -11.54 -10.13
CA ASP A 362 -4.52 -12.79 -9.95
C ASP A 362 -3.09 -12.66 -10.46
N LEU A 363 -2.19 -12.21 -9.58
CA LEU A 363 -0.77 -12.10 -9.92
C LEU A 363 -0.07 -13.46 -10.08
N SER A 364 -0.65 -14.57 -9.63
CA SER A 364 -0.04 -15.88 -9.86
C SER A 364 -0.08 -16.26 -11.34
N ASN A 365 -1.13 -15.86 -12.05
CA ASN A 365 -1.26 -16.10 -13.48
C ASN A 365 -0.90 -14.87 -14.35
N HIS A 366 -1.17 -13.66 -13.85
CA HIS A 366 -1.16 -12.44 -14.67
C HIS A 366 -0.11 -11.40 -14.25
N CYS A 367 0.86 -11.75 -13.39
CA CYS A 367 1.95 -10.83 -13.03
C CYS A 367 2.68 -10.25 -14.26
N HIS A 368 2.89 -11.08 -15.29
CA HIS A 368 3.58 -10.68 -16.53
C HIS A 368 2.81 -9.65 -17.37
N GLU A 369 1.53 -9.44 -17.09
CA GLU A 369 0.67 -8.45 -17.77
C GLU A 369 0.65 -7.10 -17.05
N ALA A 370 1.25 -7.02 -15.87
CA ALA A 370 1.30 -5.78 -15.11
C ALA A 370 2.07 -4.68 -15.84
N LYS A 371 1.61 -3.44 -15.72
CA LYS A 371 2.26 -2.28 -16.35
C LYS A 371 3.67 -2.03 -15.83
N ILE A 372 3.83 -2.21 -14.52
CA ILE A 372 5.13 -2.13 -13.85
C ILE A 372 5.33 -3.39 -13.02
N THR A 373 6.48 -4.01 -13.19
CA THR A 373 6.98 -5.09 -12.33
C THR A 373 8.37 -4.72 -11.85
N TYR A 374 8.56 -4.70 -10.53
CA TYR A 374 9.85 -4.46 -9.91
C TYR A 374 10.46 -5.76 -9.41
N LYS A 375 11.63 -6.10 -9.92
CA LYS A 375 12.40 -7.26 -9.46
C LYS A 375 13.08 -6.94 -8.11
N PRO A 376 12.92 -7.77 -7.07
CA PRO A 376 13.56 -7.55 -5.78
C PRO A 376 15.07 -7.41 -5.91
N LYS A 377 15.64 -6.43 -5.19
CA LYS A 377 17.08 -6.21 -5.06
C LYS A 377 17.40 -5.98 -3.59
N LYS A 378 18.32 -6.74 -3.01
CA LYS A 378 18.61 -6.63 -1.57
C LYS A 378 18.97 -5.19 -1.21
N GLY A 379 18.38 -4.67 -0.14
CA GLY A 379 18.60 -3.32 0.36
C GLY A 379 17.91 -2.20 -0.42
N ALA A 380 17.25 -2.50 -1.55
CA ALA A 380 16.44 -1.51 -2.26
C ALA A 380 15.12 -1.24 -1.53
N ALA A 381 14.66 0.00 -1.62
CA ALA A 381 13.34 0.43 -1.18
C ALA A 381 12.52 0.93 -2.37
N LEU A 382 11.26 0.51 -2.44
CA LEU A 382 10.23 1.25 -3.16
C LEU A 382 9.47 2.12 -2.18
N PHE A 383 9.00 3.27 -2.65
CA PHE A 383 7.96 3.98 -1.93
C PHE A 383 6.97 4.62 -2.90
N TRP A 384 5.71 4.69 -2.46
CA TRP A 384 4.63 5.32 -3.21
C TRP A 384 3.58 5.92 -2.28
N TYR A 385 2.80 6.83 -2.82
CA TYR A 385 1.67 7.46 -2.14
C TYR A 385 0.39 6.68 -2.46
N ASN A 386 -0.33 6.26 -1.42
CA ASN A 386 -1.63 5.61 -1.56
C ASN A 386 -2.76 6.63 -1.71
N HIS A 387 -2.55 7.87 -1.25
CA HIS A 387 -3.54 8.95 -1.32
C HIS A 387 -2.94 10.21 -1.95
N PHE A 388 -3.80 11.00 -2.57
CA PHE A 388 -3.49 12.37 -2.95
C PHE A 388 -3.44 13.28 -1.72
N ILE A 389 -2.86 14.47 -1.89
CA ILE A 389 -3.03 15.57 -0.94
C ILE A 389 -4.24 16.39 -1.41
N ASP A 390 -5.19 16.67 -0.54
CA ASP A 390 -6.26 17.62 -0.84
C ASP A 390 -5.67 19.04 -0.89
N GLU A 391 -5.79 19.72 -2.03
CA GLU A 391 -5.18 21.03 -2.27
C GLU A 391 -5.75 22.15 -1.38
N ASN A 392 -7.01 22.02 -0.93
CA ASN A 392 -7.68 23.02 -0.11
C ASN A 392 -7.23 22.94 1.35
N THR A 393 -7.09 21.72 1.86
CA THR A 393 -6.74 21.47 3.26
C THR A 393 -5.24 21.30 3.46
N GLY A 394 -4.51 20.84 2.45
CA GLY A 394 -3.12 20.39 2.56
C GLY A 394 -2.96 19.10 3.39
N TRP A 395 -4.02 18.30 3.48
CA TRP A 395 -4.07 17.03 4.24
C TRP A 395 -4.41 15.83 3.35
N LEU A 396 -4.77 14.70 3.95
CA LEU A 396 -5.16 13.49 3.24
C LEU A 396 -6.32 13.76 2.29
N GLY A 397 -6.12 13.44 1.02
CA GLY A 397 -7.15 13.47 -0.03
C GLY A 397 -7.65 12.07 -0.39
N GLU A 398 -8.28 11.98 -1.56
CA GLU A 398 -8.82 10.72 -2.09
C GLU A 398 -7.70 9.70 -2.36
N MET A 399 -8.03 8.41 -2.31
CA MET A 399 -7.08 7.34 -2.57
C MET A 399 -6.66 7.36 -4.05
N ASP A 400 -5.35 7.26 -4.32
CA ASP A 400 -4.89 7.04 -5.68
C ASP A 400 -5.16 5.59 -6.07
N LYS A 401 -6.23 5.39 -6.82
CA LYS A 401 -6.62 4.07 -7.33
C LYS A 401 -5.54 3.39 -8.18
N MET A 402 -4.51 4.11 -8.66
CA MET A 402 -3.38 3.48 -9.35
C MET A 402 -2.35 2.85 -8.41
N SER A 403 -2.41 3.12 -7.10
CA SER A 403 -1.59 2.47 -6.07
C SER A 403 -1.87 0.97 -5.88
N TYR A 404 -2.81 0.44 -6.65
CA TYR A 404 -3.16 -0.97 -6.65
C TYR A 404 -1.99 -1.85 -7.08
N HIS A 405 -1.57 -2.74 -6.18
CA HIS A 405 -0.31 -3.47 -6.32
C HIS A 405 -0.38 -4.82 -5.61
N GLY A 406 0.58 -5.70 -5.88
CA GLY A 406 0.73 -6.94 -5.15
C GLY A 406 2.10 -7.59 -5.35
N GLY A 407 2.29 -8.75 -4.70
CA GLY A 407 3.48 -9.59 -4.81
C GLY A 407 3.23 -10.80 -5.70
N CYS A 408 3.99 -10.91 -6.78
CA CYS A 408 3.97 -12.07 -7.66
C CYS A 408 4.53 -13.31 -6.96
N ASP A 409 4.18 -14.50 -7.47
CA ASP A 409 4.64 -15.77 -6.93
C ASP A 409 6.17 -15.84 -6.86
N VAL A 410 6.69 -16.33 -5.72
CA VAL A 410 8.08 -16.77 -5.64
C VAL A 410 8.19 -18.13 -6.34
N ILE A 411 8.80 -18.17 -7.52
CA ILE A 411 8.96 -19.40 -8.30
C ILE A 411 10.07 -20.27 -7.71
N LYS A 412 11.17 -19.63 -7.27
CA LYS A 412 12.34 -20.30 -6.71
C LYS A 412 13.01 -19.48 -5.60
N GLY A 413 13.37 -20.15 -4.52
CA GLY A 413 13.97 -19.55 -3.33
C GLY A 413 12.93 -19.06 -2.32
N THR A 414 13.30 -18.04 -1.56
CA THR A 414 12.45 -17.35 -0.58
C THR A 414 12.63 -15.86 -0.76
N LYS A 415 11.54 -15.09 -0.68
CA LYS A 415 11.59 -13.62 -0.63
C LYS A 415 11.34 -13.15 0.80
N TRP A 416 12.24 -12.32 1.30
CA TRP A 416 12.10 -11.54 2.51
C TRP A 416 11.93 -10.08 2.14
N ALA A 417 10.93 -9.45 2.72
CA ALA A 417 10.64 -8.05 2.53
C ALA A 417 10.25 -7.42 3.87
N ALA A 418 10.20 -6.11 3.92
CA ALA A 418 9.58 -5.39 5.02
C ALA A 418 8.83 -4.17 4.51
N ASN A 419 7.91 -3.63 5.30
CA ASN A 419 7.30 -2.35 4.99
C ASN A 419 7.14 -1.47 6.23
N ASN A 420 7.20 -0.16 6.00
CA ASN A 420 6.67 0.84 6.91
C ASN A 420 5.50 1.52 6.19
N TRP A 421 4.34 1.46 6.80
CA TRP A 421 3.22 2.29 6.42
C TRP A 421 3.26 3.59 7.19
N ILE A 422 2.94 4.70 6.53
CA ILE A 422 2.89 6.02 7.16
C ILE A 422 1.43 6.44 7.29
N ASN A 423 0.96 6.51 8.53
CA ASN A 423 -0.45 6.69 8.86
C ASN A 423 -0.83 8.17 8.89
N VAL A 424 -1.91 8.48 8.18
CA VAL A 424 -2.58 9.77 8.21
C VAL A 424 -4.05 9.50 7.92
N GLY A 425 -4.95 10.03 8.73
CA GLY A 425 -6.39 9.98 8.46
C GLY A 425 -6.92 11.32 7.93
N LYS A 426 -8.20 11.38 7.56
CA LYS A 426 -8.83 12.62 7.08
C LYS A 426 -8.98 13.67 8.18
N ASN A 427 -9.04 13.24 9.45
CA ASN A 427 -9.21 14.13 10.60
C ASN A 427 -7.85 14.48 11.21
N ARG A 428 -7.31 15.63 10.80
CA ARG A 428 -6.03 16.15 11.28
C ARG A 428 -5.98 16.35 12.78
N GLU A 429 -7.08 16.74 13.42
CA GLU A 429 -7.14 16.95 14.86
C GLU A 429 -7.00 15.61 15.60
N LEU A 430 -7.65 14.55 15.13
CA LEU A 430 -7.50 13.19 15.68
C LEU A 430 -6.09 12.63 15.44
N ASP A 431 -5.50 12.87 14.27
CA ASP A 431 -4.09 12.55 14.02
C ASP A 431 -3.19 13.24 15.06
N SER A 432 -3.41 14.54 15.27
CA SER A 432 -2.61 15.34 16.22
C SER A 432 -2.78 14.88 17.68
N GLU A 433 -3.97 14.40 18.05
CA GLU A 433 -4.24 13.82 19.37
C GLU A 433 -3.55 12.47 19.53
N ALA A 434 -3.65 11.58 18.54
CA ALA A 434 -2.97 10.30 18.54
C ALA A 434 -1.45 10.46 18.72
N TRP A 435 -0.84 11.44 18.04
CA TRP A 435 0.59 11.70 18.17
C TRP A 435 1.00 12.14 19.58
N LYS A 436 0.17 12.97 20.24
CA LYS A 436 0.42 13.39 21.63
C LYS A 436 0.33 12.19 22.57
N ASN A 437 -0.71 11.39 22.43
CA ASN A 437 -0.91 10.19 23.25
C ASN A 437 0.25 9.19 23.08
N TYR A 438 0.75 9.01 21.87
CA TYR A 438 1.90 8.16 21.61
C TYR A 438 3.19 8.70 22.24
N LYS A 439 3.44 10.01 22.17
CA LYS A 439 4.60 10.64 22.83
C LYS A 439 4.57 10.43 24.34
N GLU A 440 3.43 10.68 24.97
CA GLU A 440 3.24 10.45 26.41
C GLU A 440 3.50 8.99 26.78
N PHE A 441 3.00 8.04 25.97
CA PHE A 441 3.25 6.61 26.18
C PHE A 441 4.75 6.23 26.10
N ILE A 442 5.48 6.76 25.11
CA ILE A 442 6.91 6.51 24.96
C ILE A 442 7.72 7.12 26.10
N ASP A 443 7.40 8.36 26.50
CA ASP A 443 8.06 9.03 27.62
C ASP A 443 7.87 8.26 28.94
N ASP A 444 6.68 7.70 29.16
CA ASP A 444 6.39 6.84 30.32
C ASP A 444 7.14 5.50 30.24
N TYR A 445 7.25 4.91 29.04
CA TYR A 445 7.98 3.66 28.83
C TYR A 445 9.47 3.82 29.11
N ASP A 446 10.11 4.85 28.56
CA ASP A 446 11.55 5.09 28.73
C ASP A 446 11.87 5.38 30.22
N GLN A 447 11.02 6.12 30.93
CA GLN A 447 11.17 6.31 32.39
C GLN A 447 11.11 4.99 33.18
N GLN A 448 10.25 4.06 32.78
CA GLN A 448 10.16 2.75 33.43
C GLN A 448 11.35 1.84 33.10
N ASP A 449 11.90 1.94 31.90
CA ASP A 449 13.10 1.18 31.50
C ASP A 449 14.34 1.68 32.25
N ASP A 450 14.52 3.00 32.38
CA ASP A 450 15.61 3.61 33.15
C ASP A 450 15.57 3.16 34.62
N MET A 451 14.39 3.15 35.25
CA MET A 451 14.23 2.65 36.63
C MET A 451 14.55 1.16 36.79
N LYS A 452 14.34 0.33 35.76
CA LYS A 452 14.70 -1.10 35.80
C LYS A 452 16.21 -1.31 35.67
N ASN A 453 16.88 -0.45 34.90
CA ASN A 453 18.33 -0.50 34.71
C ASN A 453 19.12 0.09 35.90
N GLU A 454 18.49 0.88 36.77
CA GLU A 454 19.13 1.44 37.97
C GLU A 454 19.09 0.49 39.19
N TYR A 455 18.30 -0.59 39.15
CA TYR A 455 18.23 -1.59 40.23
C TYR A 455 19.22 -2.75 39.98
N GLU A 456 20.53 -2.47 40.06
CA GLU A 456 21.52 -3.53 40.31
C GLU A 456 21.42 -3.96 41.78
N PRO A 457 21.11 -5.24 42.10
CA PRO A 457 21.17 -5.68 43.50
C PRO A 457 22.63 -5.63 43.96
N GLU A 458 22.90 -4.84 45.01
CA GLU A 458 24.19 -4.81 45.69
C GLU A 458 24.66 -6.24 45.96
N THR A 459 25.74 -6.65 45.30
CA THR A 459 26.37 -7.95 45.54
C THR A 459 26.84 -7.98 46.99
N GLU A 460 26.25 -8.86 47.80
CA GLU A 460 26.73 -9.13 49.16
C GLU A 460 28.19 -9.61 49.13
N ASP A 461 29.02 -8.86 49.82
CA ASP A 461 30.44 -9.08 50.05
C ASP A 461 30.67 -10.37 50.86
N VAL A 462 30.90 -11.49 50.18
CA VAL A 462 31.22 -12.78 50.84
C VAL A 462 32.65 -12.72 51.37
N ARG A 463 32.78 -12.40 52.66
CA ARG A 463 34.02 -12.53 53.43
C ARG A 463 34.49 -13.98 53.45
N GLU A 464 35.71 -14.20 52.96
CA GLU A 464 36.46 -15.44 53.16
C GLU A 464 36.66 -15.72 54.66
N GLY A 465 36.06 -16.82 55.14
CA GLY A 465 36.32 -17.40 56.45
C GLY A 465 36.70 -18.88 56.31
N LYS A 466 37.99 -19.18 56.41
CA LYS A 466 38.54 -20.54 56.53
C LYS A 466 37.88 -21.32 57.67
N GLY A 467 37.51 -22.58 57.41
CA GLY A 467 37.21 -23.56 58.46
C GLY A 467 36.81 -24.93 57.91
N ASP A 468 37.69 -25.92 58.10
CA ASP A 468 37.51 -27.34 57.81
C ASP A 468 36.19 -27.92 58.35
N ARG A 469 35.53 -28.82 57.58
CA ARG A 469 35.50 -30.27 57.88
C ARG A 469 34.53 -31.07 56.98
N ASP A 470 35.07 -32.19 56.51
CA ASP A 470 34.50 -33.53 56.38
C ASP A 470 33.32 -33.79 55.42
N MET A 471 33.68 -34.49 54.34
CA MET A 471 32.81 -35.36 53.54
C MET A 471 32.20 -36.48 54.38
N ALA A 472 30.89 -36.64 54.28
CA ALA A 472 30.24 -37.94 54.42
C ALA A 472 29.04 -38.04 53.47
N ASN A 473 29.08 -39.07 52.62
CA ASN A 473 28.07 -39.52 51.68
C ASN A 473 26.68 -39.66 52.29
N LEU A 474 25.63 -39.49 51.47
CA LEU A 474 24.57 -40.49 51.30
C LEU A 474 23.67 -40.15 50.09
N ASP A 475 23.81 -40.96 49.05
CA ASP A 475 22.81 -41.20 48.00
C ASP A 475 21.43 -41.45 48.60
N VAL A 476 20.37 -40.83 48.06
CA VAL A 476 19.08 -41.50 47.82
C VAL A 476 18.38 -40.88 46.60
N THR A 477 17.90 -41.80 45.78
CA THR A 477 17.17 -41.77 44.51
C THR A 477 15.81 -41.07 44.48
N MET A 478 15.44 -40.66 43.26
CA MET A 478 14.10 -40.33 42.76
C MET A 478 13.07 -41.45 42.95
N ASP A 479 11.85 -41.07 43.31
CA ASP A 479 10.51 -41.57 42.89
C ASP A 479 9.48 -40.84 43.79
N THR A 480 8.24 -40.47 43.46
CA THR A 480 7.28 -40.80 42.39
C THR A 480 6.21 -39.69 42.35
N ALA A 481 5.53 -39.57 41.20
CA ALA A 481 4.10 -39.29 40.97
C ALA A 481 3.27 -38.39 41.94
N HIS A 482 2.61 -37.38 41.36
CA HIS A 482 1.18 -37.49 41.03
C HIS A 482 0.74 -36.51 39.96
#